data_AF-A0A432PZP0-F1
#
_entry.id   AF-A0A432PZP0-F1
#
_cell.length_a   1.000
_cell.length_b   1.000
_cell.length_c   1.000
_cell.angle_alpha   90.00
_cell.angle_beta   90.00
_cell.angle_gamma   90.00
#
_symmetry.space_group_name_H-M   'P 1'
#
loop_
_entity.id
_entity.type
_entity.pdbx_description
1 polymer ?
#
loop_
_entity_poly.entity_id
_entity_poly.type
_entity_poly.pdbx_seq_one_letter_code
_entity_poly.pdbx_strand_id
1 'polypeptide(L)' 'MTTTLKKWTYKEYLKLPEDKRYEIVNGELIEMPAPTTTHQRIVKKLLRFLDYFVERNNLGEVFV' A
#
# COMPACT_ATOMS: atom_id res chain seq x y z
N MET A 1 13.59 8.96 -30.75
CA MET A 1 12.46 8.07 -30.40
C MET A 1 12.04 8.41 -28.98
N THR A 2 10.99 9.22 -28.80
CA THR A 2 10.44 9.52 -27.47
C THR A 2 9.54 8.35 -27.07
N THR A 3 10.09 7.38 -26.34
CA THR A 3 9.31 6.25 -25.83
C THR A 3 8.24 6.78 -24.88
N THR A 4 7.00 6.81 -25.33
CA THR A 4 5.87 7.18 -24.46
C THR A 4 5.71 6.06 -23.43
N LEU A 5 6.09 6.32 -22.18
CA LEU A 5 5.86 5.39 -21.08
C LEU A 5 4.38 5.03 -21.03
N LYS A 6 4.07 3.73 -21.09
CA LYS A 6 2.71 3.23 -20.96
C LYS A 6 2.14 3.71 -19.62
N LYS A 7 1.01 4.42 -19.66
CA LYS A 7 0.26 4.77 -18.45
C LYS A 7 -0.63 3.61 -18.03
N TRP A 8 -0.51 3.19 -16.78
CA TRP A 8 -1.31 2.15 -16.16
C TRP A 8 -2.65 2.68 -15.67
N THR A 9 -3.69 1.88 -15.89
CA THR A 9 -5.04 2.12 -15.36
C THR A 9 -5.37 1.16 -14.22
N TYR A 10 -6.32 1.55 -13.37
CA TYR A 10 -6.82 0.66 -12.30
C TYR A 10 -7.38 -0.66 -12.85
N LYS A 11 -8.03 -0.65 -14.01
CA LYS A 11 -8.55 -1.87 -14.66
C LYS A 11 -7.46 -2.84 -15.10
N GLU A 12 -6.27 -2.34 -15.45
CA GLU A 12 -5.11 -3.18 -15.79
C GLU A 12 -4.42 -3.70 -14.53
N TYR A 13 -4.32 -2.85 -13.50
CA TYR A 13 -3.83 -3.24 -12.18
C TYR A 13 -4.61 -4.43 -11.60
N LEU A 14 -5.94 -4.41 -11.68
CA LEU A 14 -6.80 -5.50 -11.20
C LEU A 14 -6.60 -6.84 -11.92
N LYS A 15 -5.90 -6.86 -13.05
CA LYS A 15 -5.57 -8.08 -13.79
C LYS A 15 -4.19 -8.62 -13.46
N LEU A 16 -3.41 -7.91 -12.64
CA LEU A 16 -2.11 -8.36 -12.20
C LEU A 16 -2.25 -9.54 -11.23
N PRO A 17 -1.29 -10.48 -11.23
CA PRO A 17 -1.20 -11.49 -10.18
C PRO A 17 -1.07 -10.87 -8.79
N GLU A 18 -1.62 -11.52 -7.77
CA GLU A 18 -1.59 -11.05 -6.37
C GLU A 18 -0.35 -11.51 -5.59
N ASP A 19 0.60 -12.20 -6.23
CA ASP A 19 1.84 -12.68 -5.61
C ASP A 19 2.80 -11.55 -5.22
N LYS A 20 2.63 -10.37 -5.84
CA LYS A 20 3.40 -9.15 -5.59
C LYS A 20 2.48 -7.98 -5.30
N ARG A 21 2.96 -7.04 -4.51
CA ARG A 21 2.27 -5.77 -4.29
C ARG A 21 2.75 -4.74 -5.32
N TYR A 22 1.78 -4.14 -6.00
CA TYR A 22 2.02 -3.03 -6.91
C TYR A 22 1.20 -1.81 -6.49
N GLU A 23 1.69 -0.63 -6.87
CA GLU A 23 0.98 0.64 -6.75
C GLU A 23 1.04 1.39 -8.08
N ILE A 24 -0.02 2.14 -8.41
CA ILE A 24 0.00 3.08 -9.54
C ILE A 24 0.24 4.48 -9.01
N VAL A 25 1.36 5.10 -9.37
CA VAL A 25 1.69 6.48 -9.02
C VAL A 25 1.87 7.29 -10.29
N ASN A 26 1.05 8.32 -10.50
CA ASN A 26 1.06 9.15 -11.72
C ASN A 26 0.94 8.38 -13.06
N GLY A 27 0.33 7.19 -13.02
CA GLY A 27 0.21 6.30 -14.18
C GLY A 27 1.39 5.35 -14.36
N GLU A 28 2.37 5.33 -13.47
CA GLU A 28 3.46 4.35 -13.47
C GLU A 28 3.17 3.23 -12.48
N LEU A 29 3.48 1.98 -12.86
CA LEU A 29 3.34 0.81 -11.98
C LEU A 29 4.64 0.59 -11.22
N ILE A 30 4.56 0.64 -9.89
CA ILE A 30 5.70 0.50 -8.99
C ILE A 30 5.52 -0.80 -8.19
N GLU A 31 6.52 -1.68 -8.21
CA GLU A 31 6.56 -2.87 -7.34
C GLU A 31 6.98 -2.46 -5.93
N MET A 32 6.19 -2.86 -4.94
CA MET A 32 6.49 -2.63 -3.53
C MET A 32 7.24 -3.84 -2.96
N PRO A 33 8.54 -3.69 -2.63
CA PRO A 33 9.30 -4.78 -2.06
C PRO A 33 8.76 -5.17 -0.70
N ALA A 34 9.00 -6.43 -0.30
CA ALA A 34 8.62 -6.90 1.01
C ALA A 34 9.28 -6.02 2.10
N PRO A 35 8.51 -5.55 3.09
CA PRO A 35 9.01 -4.66 4.12
C PRO A 35 10.02 -5.37 5.04
N THR A 36 11.02 -4.63 5.52
CA THR A 36 11.99 -5.16 6.49
C THR A 36 11.35 -5.39 7.86
N THR A 37 11.98 -6.23 8.69
CA THR A 37 11.55 -6.44 10.08
C THR A 37 11.52 -5.13 10.89
N THR A 38 12.45 -4.21 10.62
CA THR A 38 12.47 -2.89 11.29
C THR A 38 11.28 -2.05 10.87
N HIS A 39 10.96 -2.00 9.57
CA HIS A 39 9.75 -1.34 9.07
C HIS A 39 8.49 -1.91 9.75
N GLN A 40 8.36 -3.24 9.78
CA GLN A 40 7.22 -3.91 10.41
C GLN A 40 7.09 -3.63 11.91
N ARG A 41 8.20 -3.54 12.65
CA ARG A 41 8.19 -3.15 14.07
C ARG A 41 7.67 -1.73 14.29
N ILE A 42 8.04 -0.79 13.42
CA ILE A 42 7.58 0.60 13.51
C ILE A 42 6.09 0.68 13.21
N VAL A 43 5.64 0.09 12.10
CA VAL A 43 4.22 0.04 11.72
C VAL A 43 3.38 -0.58 12.83
N LYS A 44 3.79 -1.72 13.40
CA LYS A 44 3.08 -2.36 14.51
C LYS A 44 2.92 -1.45 15.72
N LYS A 45 3.94 -0.67 16.07
CA LYS A 45 3.85 0.27 17.20
C LYS A 45 2.85 1.38 16.91
N LEU A 46 2.92 1.98 15.72
CA LEU A 46 2.00 3.04 15.31
C LEU A 46 0.55 2.55 15.25
N LEU A 47 0.33 1.41 14.59
CA LEU A 47 -0.99 0.78 14.49
C LEU A 47 -1.61 0.58 15.86
N ARG A 48 -0.87 0.00 16.83
CA ARG A 48 -1.39 -0.23 18.19
C ARG A 48 -1.89 1.04 18.88
N PHE A 49 -1.18 2.16 18.72
CA PHE A 49 -1.61 3.42 19.34
C PHE A 49 -2.82 4.02 18.62
N LEU A 50 -2.81 3.98 17.29
CA LEU A 50 -3.88 4.56 16.49
C LEU A 50 -5.18 3.76 16.63
N ASP A 51 -5.08 2.45 16.51
CA ASP A 51 -6.20 1.50 16.59
C ASP A 51 -6.86 1.58 17.97
N TYR A 52 -6.08 1.50 19.05
CA TYR A 52 -6.60 1.67 20.41
C TYR A 52 -7.37 3.00 20.60
N PHE A 53 -6.86 4.10 20.04
CA PHE A 53 -7.53 5.38 20.10
C PHE A 53 -8.83 5.39 19.29
N VAL A 54 -8.81 4.85 18.07
CA VAL A 54 -9.96 4.80 17.17
C VAL A 54 -11.06 3.93 17.75
N GLU A 55 -10.74 2.73 18.23
CA GLU A 55 -11.70 1.80 18.85
C GLU A 55 -12.34 2.41 20.11
N ARG A 56 -11.52 2.94 21.04
CA ARG A 56 -12.02 3.47 22.33
C ARG A 56 -12.99 4.65 22.14
N ASN A 57 -12.83 5.40 21.07
CA ASN A 57 -13.66 6.57 20.78
C ASN A 57 -14.74 6.28 19.71
N ASN A 58 -14.88 5.03 19.26
CA ASN A 58 -15.83 4.61 18.23
C ASN A 58 -15.71 5.43 16.93
N LEU A 59 -14.49 5.60 16.43
CA LEU A 59 -14.17 6.46 15.29
C LEU A 59 -14.01 5.72 13.96
N GLY A 60 -14.19 4.39 13.93
CA GLY A 60 -14.05 3.55 12.75
C GLY A 60 -13.08 2.39 12.95
N GLU A 61 -12.33 2.04 11.91
CA GLU A 61 -11.41 0.90 11.86
C GLU A 61 -10.03 1.33 11.32
N VAL A 62 -8.98 0.64 11.75
CA VAL A 62 -7.60 0.87 11.29
C VAL A 62 -7.02 -0.44 10.74
N PHE A 63 -6.50 -0.40 9.50
CA PHE A 63 -5.93 -1.55 8.82
C PHE A 63 -4.43 -1.40 8.58
N VAL A 64 -3.74 -2.54 8.40
CA VAL A 64 -2.29 -2.64 8.09
C VAL A 64 -2.02 -3.69 7.01
#